data_AF-A0A2D5V2X1-F1
#
_entry.id   AF-A0A2D5V2X1-F1
#
_cell.length_a   1.000
_cell.length_b   1.000
_cell.length_c   1.000
_cell.angle_alpha   90.00
_cell.angle_beta   90.00
_cell.angle_gamma   90.00
#
_symmetry.space_group_name_H-M   'P 1'
#
loop_
_entity.id
_entity.type
_entity.pdbx_description
1 polymer ?
#
loop_
_entity_poly.entity_id
_entity_poly.type
_entity_poly.pdbx_seq_one_letter_code
_entity_poly.pdbx_strand_id
1 'polypeptide(L)'
;MKAAKNLNELARLSLVQKHETLFESIQLALGQVILIKKQKKLVLENIKELESLKKKTNSLISNGLLEKTAINDLIIMELDLKNGLEQLNSNEGLALLSLKSMIGYPLDSTIYLTDSFELDNDSNSISQNKLNPKSSRAVRLGEQSVLLSELDLKATKSEGYPSIFGFFNQQHMAMRNNFNFFDSNKSWYPSTLWGINVKIPIYNSGKGVAKNKQKELELLKAKNELKDIENQIISLFVLLKNNYKNALSSYSDQKTKVDLIENVYSNEEKKLSHGASNSLTISQRKMQLLQSKQALIQKEYELYKSEVQLRTHTNPIQL
;
A
#
# COMPACT_ATOMS: atom_id res chain seq x y z
N MET A 1 28.97 -8.78 -18.56
CA MET A 1 28.20 -9.91 -17.97
C MET A 1 27.85 -9.71 -16.49
N LYS A 2 28.79 -9.40 -15.59
CA LYS A 2 28.47 -9.18 -14.15
C LYS A 2 27.48 -8.03 -13.92
N ALA A 3 27.67 -6.89 -14.59
CA ALA A 3 26.75 -5.75 -14.51
C ALA A 3 25.34 -6.11 -15.03
N ALA A 4 25.22 -6.82 -16.15
CA ALA A 4 23.94 -7.28 -16.67
C ALA A 4 23.20 -8.23 -15.71
N LYS A 5 23.93 -9.13 -15.01
CA LYS A 5 23.33 -9.99 -13.98
C LYS A 5 22.83 -9.19 -12.78
N ASN A 6 23.59 -8.21 -12.32
CA ASN A 6 23.19 -7.31 -11.23
C ASN A 6 21.98 -6.45 -11.62
N LEU A 7 21.93 -5.92 -12.85
CA LEU A 7 20.77 -5.20 -13.37
C LEU A 7 19.51 -6.07 -13.41
N ASN A 8 19.63 -7.33 -13.83
CA ASN A 8 18.52 -8.28 -13.78
C ASN A 8 18.03 -8.53 -12.35
N GLU A 9 18.94 -8.68 -11.39
CA GLU A 9 18.56 -8.87 -9.98
C GLU A 9 17.91 -7.61 -9.39
N LEU A 10 18.40 -6.42 -9.74
CA LEU A 10 17.79 -5.14 -9.34
C LEU A 10 16.36 -5.03 -9.91
N ALA A 11 16.17 -5.35 -11.19
CA ALA A 11 14.86 -5.37 -11.83
C ALA A 11 13.91 -6.37 -11.14
N ARG A 12 14.41 -7.57 -10.79
CA ARG A 12 13.64 -8.59 -10.05
C ARG A 12 13.22 -8.08 -8.67
N LEU A 13 14.15 -7.52 -7.90
CA LEU A 13 13.86 -6.98 -6.57
C LEU A 13 12.86 -5.81 -6.63
N SER A 14 12.98 -4.94 -7.64
CA SER A 14 12.05 -3.83 -7.86
C SER A 14 10.64 -4.32 -8.21
N LEU A 15 10.53 -5.39 -9.01
CA LEU A 15 9.27 -6.01 -9.35
C LEU A 15 8.58 -6.59 -8.10
N VAL A 16 9.33 -7.31 -7.25
CA VAL A 16 8.80 -7.86 -5.99
C VAL A 16 8.30 -6.73 -5.08
N GLN A 17 9.07 -5.64 -4.92
CA GLN A 17 8.66 -4.48 -4.14
C GLN A 17 7.37 -3.85 -4.68
N LYS A 18 7.20 -3.76 -6.00
CA LYS A 18 5.95 -3.26 -6.60
C LYS A 18 4.76 -4.15 -6.24
N HIS A 19 4.93 -5.48 -6.28
CA HIS A 19 3.86 -6.39 -5.86
C HIS A 19 3.52 -6.26 -4.37
N GLU A 20 4.51 -6.12 -3.49
CA GLU A 20 4.29 -5.86 -2.06
C GLU A 20 3.46 -4.59 -1.85
N THR A 21 3.83 -3.47 -2.49
CA THR A 21 3.09 -2.20 -2.37
C THR A 21 1.68 -2.27 -2.96
N LEU A 22 1.50 -3.03 -4.05
CA LEU A 22 0.20 -3.25 -4.66
C LEU A 22 -0.70 -4.07 -3.71
N PHE A 23 -0.16 -5.14 -3.13
CA PHE A 23 -0.90 -6.01 -2.20
C PHE A 23 -1.30 -5.26 -0.94
N GLU A 24 -0.38 -4.49 -0.33
CA GLU A 24 -0.69 -3.61 0.80
C GLU A 24 -1.85 -2.67 0.45
N SER A 25 -1.77 -2.00 -0.70
CA SER A 25 -2.77 -1.03 -1.11
C SER A 25 -4.14 -1.69 -1.40
N ILE A 26 -4.16 -2.91 -1.93
CA ILE A 26 -5.38 -3.72 -2.08
C ILE A 26 -5.98 -4.07 -0.71
N GLN A 27 -5.17 -4.47 0.26
CA GLN A 27 -5.63 -4.77 1.63
C GLN A 27 -6.24 -3.52 2.30
N LEU A 28 -5.61 -2.35 2.12
CA LEU A 28 -6.15 -1.09 2.65
C LEU A 28 -7.46 -0.70 1.96
N ALA A 29 -7.56 -0.85 0.63
CA ALA A 29 -8.79 -0.61 -0.10
C ALA A 29 -9.94 -1.55 0.33
N LEU A 30 -9.63 -2.83 0.55
CA LEU A 30 -10.58 -3.80 1.11
C LEU A 30 -11.05 -3.37 2.51
N GLY A 31 -10.11 -2.99 3.40
CA GLY A 31 -10.42 -2.50 4.73
C GLY A 31 -11.34 -1.25 4.71
N GLN A 32 -11.15 -0.35 3.75
CA GLN A 32 -12.01 0.81 3.57
C GLN A 32 -13.45 0.42 3.20
N VAL A 33 -13.64 -0.60 2.37
CA VAL A 33 -14.99 -1.11 2.05
C VAL A 33 -15.64 -1.72 3.29
N ILE A 34 -14.89 -2.52 4.07
CA ILE A 34 -15.37 -3.12 5.32
C ILE A 34 -15.79 -2.05 6.33
N LEU A 35 -14.99 -0.97 6.47
CA LEU A 35 -15.30 0.19 7.30
C LEU A 35 -16.68 0.77 6.94
N ILE A 36 -16.91 1.06 5.66
CA ILE A 36 -18.17 1.65 5.18
C ILE A 36 -19.34 0.71 5.43
N LYS A 37 -19.18 -0.59 5.13
CA LYS A 37 -20.20 -1.62 5.41
C LYS A 37 -20.57 -1.68 6.89
N LYS A 38 -19.59 -1.65 7.79
CA LYS A 38 -19.82 -1.65 9.25
C LYS A 38 -20.54 -0.38 9.70
N GLN A 39 -20.14 0.80 9.19
CA GLN A 39 -20.83 2.06 9.49
C GLN A 39 -22.28 2.03 9.00
N LYS A 40 -22.52 1.52 7.79
CA LYS A 40 -23.86 1.35 7.22
C LYS A 40 -24.73 0.41 8.05
N LYS A 41 -24.18 -0.74 8.46
CA LYS A 41 -24.86 -1.68 9.36
C LYS A 41 -25.23 -1.03 10.69
N LEU A 42 -24.31 -0.28 11.31
CA LEU A 42 -24.57 0.45 12.55
C LEU A 42 -25.71 1.47 12.37
N VAL A 43 -25.72 2.24 11.28
CA VAL A 43 -26.80 3.19 10.98
C VAL A 43 -28.14 2.48 10.80
N LEU A 44 -28.19 1.38 10.04
CA LEU A 44 -29.40 0.58 9.84
C LEU A 44 -29.97 0.01 11.15
N GLU A 45 -29.10 -0.50 12.04
CA GLU A 45 -29.49 -0.98 13.37
C GLU A 45 -30.06 0.16 14.22
N ASN A 46 -29.44 1.35 14.17
CA ASN A 46 -29.93 2.51 14.93
C ASN A 46 -31.25 3.06 14.40
N ILE A 47 -31.49 3.04 13.08
CA ILE A 47 -32.80 3.41 12.50
C ILE A 47 -33.90 2.48 13.04
N LYS A 48 -33.65 1.16 13.08
CA LYS A 48 -34.61 0.19 13.65
C LYS A 48 -34.87 0.43 15.14
N GLU A 49 -33.84 0.72 15.91
CA GLU A 49 -33.98 1.01 17.34
C GLU A 49 -34.75 2.32 17.59
N LEU A 50 -34.54 3.32 16.73
CA LEU A 50 -35.24 4.60 16.78
C LEU A 50 -36.74 4.45 16.52
N GLU A 51 -37.17 3.51 15.67
CA GLU A 51 -38.59 3.18 15.50
C GLU A 51 -39.24 2.68 16.80
N SER A 52 -38.54 1.81 17.54
CA SER A 52 -38.99 1.34 18.85
C SER A 52 -39.08 2.50 19.85
N LEU A 53 -38.07 3.37 19.87
CA LEU A 53 -38.05 4.54 20.76
C LEU A 53 -39.18 5.52 20.45
N LYS A 54 -39.43 5.83 19.17
CA LYS A 54 -40.58 6.64 18.74
C LYS A 54 -41.91 6.04 19.19
N LYS A 55 -42.08 4.72 19.07
CA LYS A 55 -43.30 4.02 19.51
C LYS A 55 -43.52 4.17 21.02
N LYS A 56 -42.46 4.01 21.83
CA LYS A 56 -42.51 4.23 23.29
C LYS A 56 -42.88 5.68 23.63
N THR A 57 -42.21 6.65 23.01
CA THR A 57 -42.48 8.08 23.20
C THR A 57 -43.92 8.45 22.83
N ASN A 58 -44.43 7.95 21.70
CA ASN A 58 -45.83 8.19 21.29
C ASN A 58 -46.83 7.63 22.31
N SER A 59 -46.57 6.46 22.90
CA SER A 59 -47.43 5.91 23.95
C SER A 59 -47.46 6.81 25.19
N LEU A 60 -46.32 7.39 25.58
CA LEU A 60 -46.24 8.32 26.71
C LEU A 60 -46.97 9.64 26.42
N ILE A 61 -46.89 10.14 25.18
CA ILE A 61 -47.65 11.31 24.72
C ILE A 61 -49.15 11.03 24.78
N SER A 62 -49.60 9.87 24.27
CA SER A 62 -51.02 9.47 24.31
C SER A 62 -51.56 9.33 25.74
N ASN A 63 -50.70 8.94 26.69
CA ASN A 63 -51.04 8.85 28.11
C ASN A 63 -50.92 10.19 28.86
N GLY A 64 -50.60 11.30 28.17
CA GLY A 64 -50.47 12.63 28.75
C GLY A 64 -49.23 12.84 29.63
N LEU A 65 -48.25 11.93 29.56
CA LEU A 65 -47.02 11.98 30.36
C LEU A 65 -45.92 12.82 29.72
N LEU A 66 -46.00 13.08 28.41
CA LEU A 66 -45.06 13.89 27.64
C LEU A 66 -45.79 14.84 26.69
N GLU A 67 -45.14 15.96 26.35
CA GLU A 67 -45.63 16.91 25.35
C GLU A 67 -45.58 16.32 23.93
N LYS A 68 -46.49 16.76 23.05
CA LYS A 68 -46.49 16.34 21.64
C LYS A 68 -45.19 16.67 20.90
N THR A 69 -44.50 17.73 21.31
CA THR A 69 -43.20 18.17 20.76
C THR A 69 -42.07 17.20 21.07
N ALA A 70 -42.22 16.31 22.06
CA ALA A 70 -41.19 15.37 22.50
C ALA A 70 -40.77 14.38 21.40
N ILE A 71 -41.61 14.14 20.39
CA ILE A 71 -41.27 13.24 19.28
C ILE A 71 -40.34 13.89 18.23
N ASN A 72 -40.28 15.23 18.18
CA ASN A 72 -39.63 15.96 17.10
C ASN A 72 -38.12 15.65 17.02
N ASP A 73 -37.42 15.59 18.15
CA ASP A 73 -35.98 15.29 18.20
C ASP A 73 -35.67 13.90 17.61
N LEU A 74 -36.54 12.92 17.85
CA LEU A 74 -36.40 11.57 17.32
C LEU A 74 -36.67 11.52 15.81
N ILE A 75 -37.58 12.34 15.31
CA ILE A 75 -37.86 12.46 13.87
C ILE A 75 -36.67 13.12 13.16
N ILE A 76 -36.12 14.20 13.73
CA ILE A 76 -34.94 14.88 13.19
C ILE A 76 -33.76 13.91 13.11
N MET A 77 -33.50 13.17 14.19
CA MET A 77 -32.44 12.14 14.21
C MET A 77 -32.66 11.06 13.13
N GLU A 78 -33.90 10.64 12.90
CA GLU A 78 -34.20 9.65 11.86
C GLU A 78 -33.87 10.19 10.46
N LEU A 79 -34.23 11.45 10.18
CA LEU A 79 -33.91 12.09 8.92
C LEU A 79 -32.40 12.19 8.70
N ASP A 80 -31.65 12.60 9.74
CA ASP A 80 -30.19 12.66 9.68
C ASP A 80 -29.56 11.28 9.43
N LEU A 81 -30.06 10.24 10.09
CA LEU A 81 -29.60 8.86 9.90
C LEU A 81 -29.91 8.35 8.49
N LYS A 82 -31.09 8.65 7.93
CA LYS A 82 -31.46 8.27 6.55
C LYS A 82 -30.60 9.00 5.53
N ASN A 83 -30.34 10.30 5.72
CA ASN A 83 -29.43 11.05 4.86
C ASN A 83 -28.01 10.48 4.93
N GLY A 84 -27.52 10.17 6.13
CA GLY A 84 -26.22 9.52 6.34
C GLY A 84 -26.14 8.14 5.68
N LEU A 85 -27.23 7.37 5.70
CA LEU A 85 -27.31 6.07 5.04
C LEU A 85 -27.16 6.19 3.52
N GLU A 86 -27.81 7.17 2.88
CA GLU A 86 -27.67 7.41 1.44
C GLU A 86 -26.26 7.84 1.05
N GLN A 87 -25.61 8.65 1.90
CA GLN A 87 -24.20 8.98 1.71
C GLN A 87 -23.30 7.74 1.83
N LEU A 88 -23.56 6.86 2.80
CA LEU A 88 -22.82 5.60 2.95
C LEU A 88 -23.06 4.64 1.79
N ASN A 89 -24.27 4.57 1.23
CA ASN A 89 -24.57 3.80 0.02
C ASN A 89 -23.73 4.30 -1.18
N SER A 90 -23.69 5.62 -1.37
CA SER A 90 -22.90 6.24 -2.43
C SER A 90 -21.41 5.98 -2.24
N ASN A 91 -20.91 6.12 -1.01
CA ASN A 91 -19.51 5.86 -0.66
C ASN A 91 -19.14 4.39 -0.83
N GLU A 92 -20.03 3.45 -0.50
CA GLU A 92 -19.83 2.01 -0.72
C GLU A 92 -19.66 1.72 -2.22
N GLY A 93 -20.53 2.29 -3.07
CA GLY A 93 -20.42 2.16 -4.52
C GLY A 93 -19.09 2.68 -5.07
N LEU A 94 -18.65 3.86 -4.62
CA LEU A 94 -17.36 4.46 -5.01
C LEU A 94 -16.16 3.64 -4.52
N ALA A 95 -16.20 3.14 -3.28
CA ALA A 95 -15.13 2.33 -2.70
C ALA A 95 -14.99 0.98 -3.43
N LEU A 96 -16.12 0.34 -3.77
CA LEU A 96 -16.13 -0.88 -4.58
C LEU A 96 -15.60 -0.63 -5.99
N LEU A 97 -15.98 0.48 -6.63
CA LEU A 97 -15.48 0.84 -7.96
C LEU A 97 -13.96 1.05 -7.95
N SER A 98 -13.45 1.75 -6.93
CA SER A 98 -12.01 1.95 -6.73
C SER A 98 -11.26 0.63 -6.54
N LEU A 99 -11.79 -0.26 -5.68
CA LEU A 99 -11.21 -1.59 -5.46
C LEU A 99 -11.18 -2.42 -6.75
N LYS A 100 -12.28 -2.45 -7.51
CA LYS A 100 -12.34 -3.18 -8.80
C LYS A 100 -11.33 -2.66 -9.81
N SER A 101 -11.22 -1.34 -9.93
CA SER A 101 -10.21 -0.70 -10.79
C SER A 101 -8.80 -1.11 -10.39
N MET A 102 -8.52 -1.15 -9.09
CA MET A 102 -7.21 -1.50 -8.55
C MET A 102 -6.80 -2.95 -8.83
N ILE A 103 -7.74 -3.89 -8.75
CA ILE A 103 -7.49 -5.32 -9.00
C ILE A 103 -7.73 -5.74 -10.47
N GLY A 104 -8.11 -4.79 -11.34
CA GLY A 104 -8.43 -5.06 -12.75
C GLY A 104 -9.69 -5.90 -12.98
N TYR A 105 -10.66 -5.85 -12.05
CA TYR A 105 -11.92 -6.59 -12.15
C TYR A 105 -12.96 -5.84 -12.99
N PRO A 106 -13.83 -6.51 -13.76
CA PRO A 106 -14.85 -5.84 -14.56
C PRO A 106 -15.76 -4.94 -13.71
N LEU A 107 -15.91 -3.67 -14.09
CA LEU A 107 -16.60 -2.67 -13.26
C LEU A 107 -18.10 -3.00 -13.06
N ASP A 108 -18.72 -3.61 -14.07
CA ASP A 108 -20.15 -3.96 -14.10
C ASP A 108 -20.50 -5.26 -13.36
N SER A 109 -19.51 -5.97 -12.81
CA SER A 109 -19.71 -7.27 -12.16
C SER A 109 -19.94 -7.13 -10.64
N THR A 110 -20.64 -8.08 -10.03
CA THR A 110 -20.87 -8.11 -8.57
C THR A 110 -19.69 -8.76 -7.84
N ILE A 111 -19.16 -8.11 -6.81
CA ILE A 111 -18.11 -8.66 -5.94
C ILE A 111 -18.66 -8.86 -4.53
N TYR A 112 -18.48 -10.06 -3.98
CA TYR A 112 -18.83 -10.37 -2.59
C TYR A 112 -17.55 -10.32 -1.75
N LEU A 113 -17.54 -9.44 -0.76
CA LEU A 113 -16.41 -9.24 0.15
C LEU A 113 -16.79 -9.70 1.55
N THR A 114 -15.78 -10.16 2.30
CA THR A 114 -15.91 -10.44 3.74
C THR A 114 -16.34 -9.19 4.51
N ASP A 115 -17.05 -9.39 5.62
CA ASP A 115 -17.66 -8.30 6.40
C ASP A 115 -16.85 -7.92 7.66
N SER A 116 -15.74 -8.60 7.94
CA SER A 116 -14.90 -8.41 9.12
C SER A 116 -13.46 -8.07 8.75
N PHE A 117 -12.82 -7.24 9.57
CA PHE A 117 -11.37 -7.11 9.53
C PHE A 117 -10.77 -8.43 9.99
N GLU A 118 -9.99 -9.08 9.13
CA GLU A 118 -9.14 -10.20 9.54
C GLU A 118 -7.95 -9.61 10.30
N LEU A 119 -8.13 -9.45 11.61
CA LEU A 119 -7.05 -9.12 12.54
C LEU A 119 -6.45 -10.44 13.02
N ASP A 120 -5.13 -10.60 12.91
CA ASP A 120 -4.48 -11.77 13.51
C ASP A 120 -4.53 -11.61 15.04
N ASN A 121 -5.20 -12.54 15.72
CA ASN A 121 -5.23 -12.57 17.19
C ASN A 121 -3.83 -12.80 17.80
N ASP A 122 -2.83 -13.13 16.98
CA ASP A 122 -1.48 -13.49 17.40
C ASP A 122 -0.54 -12.26 17.49
N SER A 123 -0.98 -11.28 18.28
CA SER A 123 -0.24 -10.03 18.61
C SER A 123 1.18 -10.25 19.13
N ASN A 124 1.50 -11.46 19.62
CA ASN A 124 2.82 -11.85 20.12
C ASN A 124 3.85 -12.12 19.00
N SER A 125 3.40 -12.57 17.83
CA SER A 125 4.30 -12.90 16.70
C SER A 125 5.02 -11.67 16.13
N ILE A 126 4.31 -10.53 16.11
CA ILE A 126 4.79 -9.26 15.55
C ILE A 126 5.84 -8.59 16.45
N SER A 127 5.78 -8.82 17.77
CA SER A 127 6.67 -8.19 18.75
C SER A 127 8.03 -8.89 18.89
N GLN A 128 8.12 -10.17 18.52
CA GLN A 128 9.29 -11.03 18.75
C GLN A 128 10.27 -11.14 17.59
N ASN A 129 9.88 -10.75 16.37
CA ASN A 129 10.81 -10.72 15.25
C ASN A 129 11.84 -9.61 15.46
N LYS A 130 13.06 -9.99 15.85
CA LYS A 130 14.24 -9.13 15.82
C LYS A 130 14.49 -8.72 14.37
N LEU A 131 13.91 -7.60 13.99
CA LEU A 131 13.97 -7.10 12.63
C LEU A 131 15.37 -6.56 12.34
N ASN A 132 15.99 -7.15 11.33
CA ASN A 132 17.28 -6.75 10.82
C ASN A 132 17.04 -5.79 9.66
N PRO A 133 17.39 -4.49 9.75
CA PRO A 133 17.23 -3.54 8.65
C PRO A 133 17.84 -4.04 7.33
N LYS A 134 18.91 -4.85 7.41
CA LYS A 134 19.57 -5.46 6.24
C LYS A 134 18.71 -6.49 5.51
N SER A 135 17.67 -7.03 6.13
CA SER A 135 16.74 -7.94 5.46
C SER A 135 15.69 -7.21 4.61
N SER A 136 15.61 -5.87 4.71
CA SER A 136 14.68 -5.06 3.92
C SER A 136 15.01 -5.12 2.43
N ARG A 137 13.97 -5.21 1.58
CA ARG A 137 14.11 -5.17 0.12
C ARG A 137 14.77 -3.86 -0.35
N ALA A 138 14.45 -2.74 0.30
CA ALA A 138 15.05 -1.44 -0.03
C ALA A 138 16.57 -1.41 0.22
N VAL A 139 17.03 -2.00 1.33
CA VAL A 139 18.47 -2.10 1.63
C VAL A 139 19.16 -3.01 0.61
N ARG A 140 18.58 -4.17 0.27
CA ARG A 140 19.11 -5.03 -0.79
C ARG A 140 19.19 -4.35 -2.15
N LEU A 141 18.21 -3.52 -2.52
CA LEU A 141 18.25 -2.71 -3.74
C LEU A 141 19.42 -1.70 -3.68
N GLY A 142 19.60 -1.02 -2.56
CA GLY A 142 20.74 -0.13 -2.34
C GLY A 142 22.09 -0.86 -2.44
N GLU A 143 22.21 -2.06 -1.89
CA GLU A 143 23.40 -2.91 -2.01
C GLU A 143 23.69 -3.28 -3.48
N GLN A 144 22.66 -3.65 -4.25
CA GLN A 144 22.82 -3.91 -5.69
C GLN A 144 23.23 -2.65 -6.46
N SER A 145 22.70 -1.48 -6.12
CA SER A 145 23.11 -0.19 -6.73
C SER A 145 24.57 0.15 -6.42
N VAL A 146 25.05 -0.09 -5.21
CA VAL A 146 26.48 0.07 -4.86
C VAL A 146 27.36 -0.87 -5.67
N LEU A 147 26.96 -2.14 -5.80
CA LEU A 147 27.68 -3.13 -6.60
C LEU A 147 27.72 -2.73 -8.08
N LEU A 148 26.64 -2.17 -8.63
CA LEU A 148 26.60 -1.67 -10.00
C LEU A 148 27.60 -0.53 -10.21
N SER A 149 27.61 0.45 -9.33
CA SER A 149 28.56 1.57 -9.36
C SER A 149 30.02 1.11 -9.24
N GLU A 150 30.28 0.05 -8.45
CA GLU A 150 31.60 -0.54 -8.36
C GLU A 150 32.03 -1.22 -9.67
N LEU A 151 31.11 -1.93 -10.32
CA LEU A 151 31.35 -2.56 -11.62
C LEU A 151 31.57 -1.52 -12.73
N ASP A 152 30.84 -0.41 -12.71
CA ASP A 152 31.01 0.71 -13.64
C ASP A 152 32.36 1.41 -13.46
N LEU A 153 32.81 1.57 -12.22
CA LEU A 153 34.15 2.08 -11.92
C LEU A 153 35.22 1.12 -12.47
N LYS A 154 35.07 -0.19 -12.26
CA LYS A 154 36.00 -1.20 -12.81
C LYS A 154 36.01 -1.21 -14.34
N ALA A 155 34.83 -1.12 -14.96
CA ALA A 155 34.70 -1.02 -16.41
C ALA A 155 35.39 0.24 -16.96
N THR A 156 35.20 1.38 -16.30
CA THR A 156 35.84 2.65 -16.69
C THR A 156 37.36 2.59 -16.52
N LYS A 157 37.86 2.00 -15.42
CA LYS A 157 39.30 1.75 -15.24
C LYS A 157 39.86 0.85 -16.34
N SER A 158 39.07 -0.12 -16.81
CA SER A 158 39.51 -1.04 -17.88
C SER A 158 39.66 -0.39 -19.25
N GLU A 159 39.01 0.75 -19.52
CA GLU A 159 39.20 1.51 -20.76
C GLU A 159 40.62 2.05 -20.92
N GLY A 160 41.38 2.15 -19.82
CA GLY A 160 42.79 2.51 -19.83
C GLY A 160 43.73 1.36 -20.18
N TYR A 161 43.25 0.13 -20.31
CA TYR A 161 44.08 -1.03 -20.68
C TYR A 161 44.10 -1.26 -22.20
N PRO A 162 45.14 -1.94 -22.73
CA PRO A 162 45.14 -2.46 -24.08
C PRO A 162 43.90 -3.31 -24.35
N SER A 163 43.24 -3.07 -25.48
CA SER A 163 42.12 -3.89 -25.95
C SER A 163 42.55 -4.71 -27.16
N ILE A 164 42.17 -5.99 -27.17
CA ILE A 164 42.49 -6.93 -28.24
C ILE A 164 41.15 -7.37 -28.84
N PHE A 165 41.00 -7.20 -30.15
CA PHE A 165 39.79 -7.58 -30.88
C PHE A 165 40.17 -8.44 -32.09
N GLY A 166 39.57 -9.61 -32.21
CA GLY A 166 39.69 -10.48 -33.38
C GLY A 166 38.45 -10.35 -34.25
N PHE A 167 38.64 -10.37 -35.56
CA PHE A 167 37.54 -10.44 -36.51
C PHE A 167 37.78 -11.52 -37.56
N PHE A 168 36.67 -12.05 -38.06
CA PHE A 168 36.60 -13.02 -39.14
C PHE A 168 35.49 -12.56 -40.07
N ASN A 169 35.81 -12.39 -41.35
CA ASN A 169 34.89 -11.99 -42.38
C ASN A 169 35.07 -12.95 -43.57
N GLN A 170 33.96 -13.54 -44.02
CA GLN A 170 33.92 -14.34 -45.23
C GLN A 170 32.85 -13.74 -46.12
N GLN A 171 33.24 -13.37 -47.33
CA GLN A 171 32.35 -12.77 -48.32
C GLN A 171 32.58 -13.40 -49.69
N HIS A 172 31.53 -13.46 -50.49
CA HIS A 172 31.61 -13.86 -51.88
C HIS A 172 31.27 -12.64 -52.73
N MET A 173 32.20 -12.21 -53.58
CA MET A 173 32.02 -11.04 -54.43
C MET A 173 31.90 -11.44 -55.89
N ALA A 174 30.88 -10.92 -56.57
CA ALA A 174 30.74 -11.01 -58.00
C ALA A 174 31.42 -9.80 -58.66
N MET A 175 32.70 -9.96 -59.00
CA MET A 175 33.49 -8.92 -59.68
C MET A 175 33.17 -8.89 -61.18
N ARG A 176 32.00 -8.37 -61.55
CA ARG A 176 31.49 -8.40 -62.94
C ARG A 176 31.01 -7.02 -63.38
N ASN A 177 31.19 -6.72 -64.68
CA ASN A 177 30.80 -5.43 -65.28
C ASN A 177 29.30 -5.36 -65.66
N ASN A 178 28.59 -6.49 -65.70
CA ASN A 178 27.18 -6.56 -66.11
C ASN A 178 26.34 -7.13 -64.96
N PHE A 179 25.10 -6.62 -64.80
CA PHE A 179 24.16 -7.02 -63.74
C PHE A 179 23.57 -8.42 -64.01
N ASN A 180 24.34 -9.47 -63.76
CA ASN A 180 23.95 -10.88 -63.97
C ASN A 180 24.20 -11.76 -62.74
N PHE A 181 23.96 -11.21 -61.55
CA PHE A 181 24.32 -11.83 -60.27
C PHE A 181 23.58 -13.15 -59.96
N PHE A 182 22.45 -13.42 -60.61
CA PHE A 182 21.64 -14.64 -60.43
C PHE A 182 22.00 -15.79 -61.39
N ASP A 183 22.94 -15.56 -62.31
CA ASP A 183 23.40 -16.61 -63.23
C ASP A 183 24.32 -17.59 -62.49
N SER A 184 23.81 -18.80 -62.24
CA SER A 184 24.48 -19.88 -61.51
C SER A 184 25.69 -20.47 -62.25
N ASN A 185 25.82 -20.22 -63.55
CA ASN A 185 26.96 -20.68 -64.35
C ASN A 185 28.18 -19.77 -64.25
N LYS A 186 28.08 -18.62 -63.56
CA LYS A 186 29.17 -17.66 -63.44
C LYS A 186 29.74 -17.66 -62.02
N SER A 187 31.07 -17.57 -61.93
CA SER A 187 31.80 -17.69 -60.67
C SER A 187 31.52 -16.55 -59.68
N TRP A 188 31.35 -16.92 -58.42
CA TRP A 188 31.41 -16.03 -57.27
C TRP A 188 32.77 -16.20 -56.61
N TYR A 189 33.50 -15.10 -56.37
CA TYR A 189 34.85 -15.19 -55.83
C TYR A 189 34.81 -15.12 -54.30
N PRO A 190 35.18 -16.21 -53.59
CA PRO A 190 35.26 -16.19 -52.14
C PRO A 190 36.45 -15.35 -51.69
N SER A 191 36.26 -14.58 -50.63
CA SER A 191 37.29 -13.85 -49.92
C SER A 191 37.09 -14.07 -48.43
N THR A 192 38.14 -14.55 -47.77
CA THR A 192 38.17 -14.75 -46.32
C THR A 192 39.24 -13.84 -45.74
N LEU A 193 38.85 -12.97 -44.81
CA LEU A 193 39.72 -12.06 -44.09
C LEU A 193 39.55 -12.31 -42.60
N TRP A 194 40.64 -12.62 -41.93
CA TRP A 194 40.68 -12.66 -40.49
C TRP A 194 41.86 -11.84 -39.99
N GLY A 195 41.75 -11.28 -38.81
CA GLY A 195 42.78 -10.43 -38.24
C GLY A 195 42.58 -10.19 -36.76
N ILE A 196 43.67 -9.78 -36.12
CA ILE A 196 43.68 -9.37 -34.71
C ILE A 196 44.14 -7.92 -34.67
N ASN A 197 43.36 -7.07 -34.01
CA ASN A 197 43.66 -5.67 -33.80
C ASN A 197 43.94 -5.43 -32.32
N VAL A 198 45.08 -4.80 -32.01
CA VAL A 198 45.46 -4.43 -30.65
C VAL A 198 45.47 -2.91 -30.55
N LYS A 199 44.62 -2.35 -29.68
CA LYS A 199 44.50 -0.91 -29.45
C LYS A 199 45.02 -0.56 -28.06
N ILE A 200 46.13 0.16 -28.01
CA ILE A 200 46.76 0.65 -26.77
C ILE A 200 46.53 2.16 -26.65
N PRO A 201 45.74 2.63 -25.67
CA PRO A 201 45.57 4.06 -25.43
C PRO A 201 46.81 4.62 -24.71
N ILE A 202 47.60 5.47 -25.37
CA ILE A 202 48.84 6.03 -24.81
C ILE A 202 48.60 7.36 -24.08
N TYR A 203 47.82 8.25 -24.69
CA TYR A 203 47.53 9.58 -24.11
C TYR A 203 46.10 10.02 -24.46
N ASN A 204 45.40 10.59 -23.48
CA ASN A 204 44.02 11.04 -23.62
C ASN A 204 43.75 12.42 -22.99
N SER A 205 44.78 13.26 -22.85
CA SER A 205 44.69 14.61 -22.29
C SER A 205 44.00 14.68 -20.93
N GLY A 206 44.17 13.66 -20.07
CA GLY A 206 43.57 13.61 -18.73
C GLY A 206 42.10 13.17 -18.69
N LYS A 207 41.45 12.93 -19.83
CA LYS A 207 40.04 12.50 -19.90
C LYS A 207 39.78 11.22 -19.11
N GLY A 208 40.70 10.25 -19.16
CA GLY A 208 40.55 8.99 -18.42
C GLY A 208 40.61 9.18 -16.91
N VAL A 209 41.51 10.06 -16.43
CA VAL A 209 41.63 10.38 -15.00
C VAL A 209 40.36 11.06 -14.49
N ALA A 210 39.85 12.04 -15.23
CA ALA A 210 38.61 12.73 -14.89
C ALA A 210 37.41 11.77 -14.86
N LYS A 211 37.27 10.89 -15.86
CA LYS A 211 36.20 9.89 -15.93
C LYS A 211 36.28 8.89 -14.78
N ASN A 212 37.48 8.41 -14.44
CA ASN A 212 37.69 7.55 -13.27
C ASN A 212 37.28 8.26 -11.98
N LYS A 213 37.70 9.52 -11.80
CA LYS A 213 37.37 10.28 -10.60
C LYS A 213 35.87 10.51 -10.47
N GLN A 214 35.18 10.79 -11.58
CA GLN A 214 33.73 10.89 -11.62
C GLN A 214 33.07 9.59 -11.14
N LYS A 215 33.50 8.43 -11.66
CA LYS A 215 32.96 7.13 -11.24
C LYS A 215 33.29 6.77 -9.78
N GLU A 216 34.42 7.22 -9.26
CA GLU A 216 34.73 7.08 -7.82
C GLU A 216 33.77 7.90 -6.95
N LEU A 217 33.46 9.13 -7.38
CA LEU A 217 32.46 9.97 -6.69
C LEU A 217 31.05 9.39 -6.79
N GLU A 218 30.66 8.83 -7.94
CA GLU A 218 29.39 8.12 -8.10
C GLU A 218 29.28 6.89 -7.18
N LEU A 219 30.37 6.12 -7.02
CA LEU A 219 30.41 5.01 -6.06
C LEU A 219 30.30 5.50 -4.61
N LEU A 220 30.99 6.58 -4.24
CA LEU A 220 30.86 7.19 -2.91
C LEU A 220 29.43 7.68 -2.65
N LYS A 221 28.81 8.30 -3.65
CA LYS A 221 27.40 8.72 -3.59
C LYS A 221 26.47 7.52 -3.36
N ALA A 222 26.62 6.45 -4.12
CA ALA A 222 25.81 5.24 -3.96
C ALA A 222 25.97 4.61 -2.55
N LYS A 223 27.18 4.65 -1.97
CA LYS A 223 27.41 4.17 -0.60
C LYS A 223 26.73 5.04 0.46
N ASN A 224 26.74 6.36 0.26
CA ASN A 224 26.03 7.28 1.15
C ASN A 224 24.52 7.09 1.03
N GLU A 225 23.98 6.94 -0.18
CA GLU A 225 22.57 6.63 -0.41
C GLU A 225 22.14 5.32 0.26
N LEU A 226 22.98 4.27 0.22
CA LEU A 226 22.71 3.03 0.96
C LEU A 226 22.59 3.28 2.47
N LYS A 227 23.50 4.06 3.05
CA LYS A 227 23.44 4.41 4.48
C LYS A 227 22.18 5.22 4.82
N ASP A 228 21.77 6.13 3.94
CA ASP A 228 20.55 6.90 4.13
C ASP A 228 19.31 5.99 4.06
N ILE A 229 19.28 5.04 3.12
CA ILE A 229 18.22 4.02 3.03
C ILE A 229 18.17 3.18 4.31
N GLU A 230 19.30 2.73 4.85
CA GLU A 230 19.35 1.98 6.12
C GLU A 230 18.72 2.79 7.26
N ASN A 231 19.09 4.07 7.40
CA ASN A 231 18.54 4.96 8.43
C ASN A 231 17.02 5.21 8.25
N GLN A 232 16.58 5.37 7.00
CA GLN A 232 15.16 5.53 6.67
C GLN A 232 14.35 4.29 7.03
N ILE A 233 14.88 3.09 6.75
CA ILE A 233 14.22 1.83 7.10
C ILE A 233 14.13 1.64 8.60
N ILE A 234 15.18 1.97 9.36
CA ILE A 234 15.15 1.95 10.83
C ILE A 234 14.07 2.90 11.36
N SER A 235 14.03 4.13 10.85
CA SER A 235 13.06 5.14 11.25
C SER A 235 11.62 4.72 10.92
N LEU A 236 11.41 4.20 9.70
CA LEU A 236 10.11 3.68 9.26
C LEU A 236 9.64 2.55 10.17
N PHE A 237 10.53 1.64 10.55
CA PHE A 237 10.17 0.53 11.41
C PHE A 237 9.74 0.98 12.81
N VAL A 238 10.50 1.90 13.43
CA VAL A 238 10.14 2.49 14.72
C VAL A 238 8.79 3.20 14.63
N LEU A 239 8.54 3.95 13.55
CA LEU A 239 7.27 4.62 13.30
C LEU A 239 6.12 3.62 13.21
N LEU A 240 6.23 2.58 12.39
CA LEU A 240 5.17 1.58 12.21
C LEU A 240 4.85 0.84 13.51
N LYS A 241 5.88 0.47 14.29
CA LYS A 241 5.69 -0.17 15.60
C LYS A 241 4.96 0.75 16.59
N ASN A 242 5.35 2.02 16.64
CA ASN A 242 4.68 3.00 17.50
C ASN A 242 3.25 3.26 17.05
N ASN A 243 3.00 3.37 15.74
CA ASN A 243 1.65 3.55 15.18
C ASN A 243 0.74 2.37 15.56
N TYR A 244 1.22 1.14 15.41
CA TYR A 244 0.46 -0.05 15.81
C TYR A 244 0.16 -0.06 17.31
N LYS A 245 1.16 0.20 18.17
CA LYS A 245 0.96 0.27 19.62
C LYS A 245 -0.07 1.33 20.00
N ASN A 246 0.02 2.51 19.39
CA ASN A 246 -0.90 3.63 19.65
C ASN A 246 -2.32 3.32 19.15
N ALA A 247 -2.45 2.71 17.98
CA ALA A 247 -3.74 2.29 17.43
C ALA A 247 -4.41 1.23 18.30
N LEU A 248 -3.64 0.26 18.81
CA LEU A 248 -4.12 -0.79 19.72
C LEU A 248 -4.63 -0.19 21.04
N SER A 249 -3.85 0.71 21.65
CA SER A 249 -4.28 1.42 22.87
C SER A 249 -5.55 2.23 22.61
N SER A 250 -5.57 3.02 21.53
CA SER A 250 -6.71 3.87 21.17
C SER A 250 -7.98 3.05 20.92
N TYR A 251 -7.86 1.87 20.30
CA TYR A 251 -8.97 0.95 20.09
C TYR A 251 -9.50 0.39 21.42
N SER A 252 -8.60 -0.03 22.32
CA SER A 252 -8.98 -0.53 23.66
C SER A 252 -9.68 0.54 24.51
N ASP A 253 -9.15 1.78 24.51
CA ASP A 253 -9.73 2.91 25.23
C ASP A 253 -11.10 3.28 24.65
N GLN A 254 -11.22 3.31 23.32
CA GLN A 254 -12.48 3.61 22.65
C GLN A 254 -13.53 2.52 22.89
N LYS A 255 -13.13 1.24 22.99
CA LYS A 255 -14.02 0.13 23.34
C LYS A 255 -14.60 0.33 24.75
N THR A 256 -13.74 0.61 25.73
CA THR A 256 -14.15 0.90 27.11
C THR A 256 -15.09 2.11 27.16
N LYS A 257 -14.81 3.16 26.37
CA LYS A 257 -15.67 4.34 26.27
C LYS A 257 -17.05 4.03 25.72
N VAL A 258 -17.15 3.15 24.71
CA VAL A 258 -18.45 2.68 24.19
C VAL A 258 -19.23 1.96 25.27
N ASP A 259 -18.61 1.02 26.00
CA ASP A 259 -19.26 0.26 27.08
C ASP A 259 -19.83 1.19 28.17
N LEU A 260 -19.06 2.22 28.56
CA LEU A 260 -19.52 3.21 29.54
C LEU A 260 -20.70 4.04 29.03
N ILE A 261 -20.64 4.52 27.78
CA ILE A 261 -21.72 5.33 27.20
C ILE A 261 -22.98 4.49 26.95
N GLU A 262 -22.82 3.22 26.60
CA GLU A 262 -23.93 2.27 26.41
C GLU A 262 -24.69 2.04 27.71
N ASN A 263 -23.98 1.90 28.84
CA ASN A 263 -24.59 1.82 30.16
C ASN A 263 -25.36 3.10 30.52
N VAL A 264 -24.81 4.29 30.22
CA VAL A 264 -25.48 5.57 30.44
C VAL A 264 -26.76 5.66 29.61
N TYR A 265 -26.70 5.31 28.32
CA TYR A 265 -27.86 5.30 27.44
C TYR A 265 -28.93 4.30 27.91
N SER A 266 -28.55 3.07 28.27
CA SER A 266 -29.50 2.06 28.77
C SER A 266 -30.21 2.50 30.04
N ASN A 267 -29.48 3.14 30.97
CA ASN A 267 -30.08 3.70 32.17
C ASN A 267 -31.05 4.84 31.86
N GLU A 268 -30.72 5.69 30.90
CA GLU A 268 -31.58 6.80 30.50
C GLU A 268 -32.84 6.31 29.76
N GLU A 269 -32.73 5.27 28.94
CA GLU A 269 -33.86 4.61 28.30
C GLU A 269 -34.83 4.03 29.33
N LYS A 270 -34.29 3.40 30.40
CA LYS A 270 -35.11 2.91 31.52
C LYS A 270 -35.78 4.06 32.27
N LYS A 271 -35.12 5.21 32.49
CA LYS A 271 -35.78 6.36 33.13
C LYS A 271 -36.92 6.90 32.28
N LEU A 272 -36.74 6.98 30.96
CA LEU A 272 -37.78 7.40 30.03
C LEU A 272 -39.00 6.48 30.10
N SER A 273 -38.80 5.16 30.18
CA SER A 273 -39.93 4.21 30.31
C SER A 273 -40.73 4.38 31.60
N HIS A 274 -40.15 4.99 32.63
CA HIS A 274 -40.82 5.32 33.90
C HIS A 274 -41.28 6.80 33.97
N GLY A 275 -41.15 7.57 32.88
CA GLY A 275 -41.50 9.00 32.85
C GLY A 275 -40.54 9.92 33.62
N ALA A 276 -39.39 9.41 34.07
CA ALA A 276 -38.38 10.14 34.84
C ALA A 276 -37.27 10.77 33.97
N SER A 277 -37.47 10.80 32.64
CA SER A 277 -36.57 11.41 31.66
C SER A 277 -37.38 12.06 30.54
N ASN A 278 -36.72 12.89 29.72
CA ASN A 278 -37.33 13.58 28.59
C ASN A 278 -36.70 13.15 27.25
N SER A 279 -37.41 13.43 26.15
CA SER A 279 -37.02 13.09 24.79
C SER A 279 -35.68 13.70 24.35
N LEU A 280 -35.39 14.91 24.81
CA LEU A 280 -34.15 15.61 24.48
C LEU A 280 -32.95 14.87 25.05
N THR A 281 -33.03 14.46 26.33
CA THR A 281 -31.95 13.79 27.04
C THR A 281 -31.68 12.41 26.42
N ILE A 282 -32.72 11.61 26.15
CA ILE A 282 -32.53 10.31 25.50
C ILE A 282 -31.93 10.46 24.09
N SER A 283 -32.36 11.46 23.31
CA SER A 283 -31.83 11.75 21.98
C SER A 283 -30.34 12.13 22.05
N GLN A 284 -29.96 12.99 23.00
CA GLN A 284 -28.55 13.35 23.22
C GLN A 284 -27.70 12.14 23.60
N ARG A 285 -28.18 11.28 24.51
CA ARG A 285 -27.46 10.04 24.90
C ARG A 285 -27.33 9.05 23.74
N LYS A 286 -28.40 8.90 22.94
CA LYS A 286 -28.38 8.05 21.74
C LYS A 286 -27.36 8.54 20.73
N MET A 287 -27.35 9.84 20.45
CA MET A 287 -26.38 10.45 19.54
C MET A 287 -24.94 10.27 20.04
N GLN A 288 -24.71 10.46 21.34
CA GLN A 288 -23.40 10.21 21.96
C GLN A 288 -22.95 8.75 21.81
N LEU A 289 -23.86 7.79 22.00
CA LEU A 289 -23.58 6.36 21.80
C LEU A 289 -23.26 6.06 20.34
N LEU A 290 -24.06 6.57 19.40
CA LEU A 290 -23.85 6.39 17.97
C LEU A 290 -22.48 6.93 17.53
N GLN A 291 -22.14 8.16 17.93
CA GLN A 291 -20.84 8.76 17.64
C GLN A 291 -19.69 7.95 18.22
N SER A 292 -19.85 7.44 19.45
CA SER A 292 -18.83 6.59 20.09
C SER A 292 -18.67 5.24 19.37
N LYS A 293 -19.76 4.61 18.93
CA LYS A 293 -19.72 3.37 18.13
C LYS A 293 -19.09 3.60 16.75
N GLN A 294 -19.41 4.72 16.08
CA GLN A 294 -18.75 5.11 14.82
C GLN A 294 -17.24 5.32 15.01
N ALA A 295 -16.85 6.01 16.08
CA ALA A 295 -15.45 6.20 16.43
C ALA A 295 -14.74 4.86 16.73
N LEU A 296 -15.42 3.90 17.37
CA LEU A 296 -14.88 2.57 17.60
C LEU A 296 -14.57 1.83 16.29
N ILE A 297 -15.51 1.85 15.33
CA ILE A 297 -15.30 1.25 14.00
C ILE A 297 -14.11 1.93 13.30
N GLN A 298 -13.97 3.26 13.43
CA GLN A 298 -12.82 3.98 12.89
C GLN A 298 -11.49 3.56 13.54
N LYS A 299 -11.47 3.38 14.87
CA LYS A 299 -10.28 2.90 15.59
C LYS A 299 -9.92 1.45 15.26
N GLU A 300 -10.92 0.61 15.04
CA GLU A 300 -10.73 -0.75 14.55
C GLU A 300 -10.06 -0.76 13.16
N TYR A 301 -10.51 0.11 12.24
CA TYR A 301 -9.87 0.26 10.93
C TYR A 301 -8.45 0.85 11.02
N GLU A 302 -8.21 1.83 11.89
CA GLU A 302 -6.86 2.36 12.13
C GLU A 302 -5.90 1.27 12.64
N LEU A 303 -6.37 0.40 13.54
CA LEU A 303 -5.62 -0.76 14.02
C LEU A 303 -5.31 -1.72 12.86
N TYR A 304 -6.33 -2.14 12.10
CA TYR A 304 -6.18 -2.99 10.91
C TYR A 304 -5.15 -2.42 9.93
N LYS A 305 -5.25 -1.12 9.61
CA LYS A 305 -4.31 -0.44 8.73
C LYS A 305 -2.89 -0.53 9.27
N SER A 306 -2.69 -0.21 10.55
CA SER A 306 -1.36 -0.25 11.16
C SER A 306 -0.75 -1.66 11.18
N GLU A 307 -1.58 -2.70 11.35
CA GLU A 307 -1.18 -4.11 11.31
C GLU A 307 -0.80 -4.55 9.91
N VAL A 308 -1.59 -4.20 8.89
CA VAL A 308 -1.28 -4.47 7.47
C VAL A 308 0.06 -3.85 7.07
N GLN A 309 0.28 -2.59 7.44
CA GLN A 309 1.54 -1.88 7.13
C GLN A 309 2.72 -2.53 7.85
N LEU A 310 2.58 -2.81 9.13
CA LEU A 310 3.62 -3.46 9.92
C LEU A 310 3.94 -4.86 9.38
N ARG A 311 2.94 -5.67 9.05
CA ARG A 311 3.13 -7.01 8.48
C ARG A 311 3.83 -6.96 7.13
N THR A 312 3.40 -6.08 6.22
CA THR A 312 4.01 -5.94 4.88
C THR A 312 5.51 -5.65 4.97
N HIS A 313 5.91 -4.80 5.91
CA HIS A 313 7.31 -4.42 6.09
C HIS A 313 8.13 -5.39 6.98
N THR A 314 7.48 -6.27 7.73
CA THR A 314 8.15 -7.23 8.64
C THR A 314 8.22 -8.65 8.10
N ASN A 315 7.23 -9.06 7.31
CA ASN A 315 7.18 -10.35 6.62
C ASN A 315 6.95 -10.13 5.12
N PRO A 316 8.00 -9.68 4.40
CA PRO A 316 7.89 -9.39 2.97
C PRO A 316 7.58 -10.67 2.19
N ILE A 317 6.87 -10.51 1.07
CA ILE A 317 6.45 -11.63 0.22
C ILE A 317 7.71 -12.39 -0.25
N GLN A 318 7.68 -13.71 -0.08
CA GLN A 318 8.64 -14.62 -0.67
C GLN A 318 8.03 -15.11 -1.99
N LEU A 319 8.41 -14.46 -3.09
CA LEU A 319 8.17 -14.92 -4.45
C LEU A 319 9.35 -15.80 -4.91
#